data_AF-A0A2A3GK12-F1
#
_entry.id   AF-A0A2A3GK12-F1
#
_cell.length_a   1.000
_cell.length_b   1.000
_cell.length_c   1.000
_cell.angle_alpha   90.00
_cell.angle_beta   90.00
_cell.angle_gamma   90.00
#
_symmetry.space_group_name_H-M   'P 1'
#
loop_
_entity.id
_entity.type
_entity.pdbx_description
1 polymer ?
#
loop_
_entity_poly.entity_id
_entity_poly.type
_entity_poly.pdbx_seq_one_letter_code
_entity_poly.pdbx_strand_id
1 'polypeptide(L)'
;MLVFGEPYEASNGTVIVTVSRKGWGSRPERPVGIYSVSAENTAWIPAVDTSRHALIGVCTGFAAAVISTIAVLRRPPWPEMTERVMTAIAEARIAESRQR
;
A
#
# COMPACT_ATOMS: atom_id res chain seq x y z
N MET A 1 -11.84 -23.15 2.59
CA MET A 1 -13.22 -23.45 2.14
C MET A 1 -14.11 -22.28 2.51
N LEU A 2 -14.94 -21.82 1.58
CA LEU A 2 -15.99 -20.83 1.86
C LEU A 2 -17.20 -21.56 2.45
N VAL A 3 -17.84 -20.92 3.42
CA VAL A 3 -19.06 -21.40 4.07
C VAL A 3 -20.10 -20.30 3.87
N PHE A 4 -21.29 -20.72 3.44
CA PHE A 4 -22.44 -19.84 3.31
C PHE A 4 -23.29 -20.03 4.56
N GLY A 5 -23.59 -18.93 5.24
CA GLY A 5 -24.50 -18.94 6.39
C GLY A 5 -25.96 -19.08 5.95
N GLU A 6 -26.84 -19.25 6.94
CA GLU A 6 -28.29 -19.31 6.71
C GLU A 6 -28.77 -18.02 6.02
N PRO A 7 -29.48 -18.12 4.89
CA PRO A 7 -30.05 -16.96 4.24
C PRO A 7 -31.05 -16.25 5.15
N TYR A 8 -30.90 -14.94 5.30
CA TYR A 8 -31.84 -14.10 6.05
C TYR A 8 -32.61 -13.22 5.07
N GLU A 9 -33.94 -13.32 5.08
CA GLU A 9 -34.80 -12.45 4.30
C GLU A 9 -35.09 -11.16 5.09
N ALA A 10 -34.63 -10.03 4.57
CA ALA A 10 -34.89 -8.72 5.13
C ALA A 10 -36.33 -8.28 4.82
N SER A 11 -36.86 -7.34 5.60
CA SER A 11 -38.26 -6.86 5.50
C SER A 11 -38.62 -6.24 4.15
N ASN A 12 -37.63 -5.90 3.32
CA ASN A 12 -37.79 -5.37 1.97
C ASN A 12 -37.74 -6.44 0.87
N GLY A 13 -37.77 -7.74 1.22
CA GLY A 13 -37.66 -8.85 0.27
C GLY A 13 -36.24 -9.07 -0.27
N THR A 14 -35.22 -8.46 0.33
CA THR A 14 -33.81 -8.74 0.00
C THR A 14 -33.32 -9.93 0.80
N VAL A 15 -32.77 -10.94 0.11
CA VAL A 15 -32.13 -12.08 0.73
C VAL A 15 -30.66 -11.77 0.98
N ILE A 16 -30.25 -11.90 2.24
CA ILE A 16 -28.89 -11.66 2.72
C ILE A 16 -28.23 -13.02 2.96
N VAL A 17 -27.15 -13.31 2.24
CA VAL A 17 -26.35 -14.53 2.42
C VAL A 17 -24.98 -14.14 2.95
N THR A 18 -24.70 -14.53 4.20
CA THR A 18 -23.39 -14.28 4.80
C THR A 18 -22.37 -15.29 4.29
N VAL A 19 -21.15 -14.82 4.03
CA VAL A 19 -20.05 -15.66 3.55
C VAL A 19 -18.89 -15.57 4.50
N SER A 20 -18.49 -16.72 5.01
CA SER A 20 -17.35 -16.88 5.90
C SER A 20 -16.32 -17.81 5.29
N ARG A 21 -15.08 -17.73 5.78
CA ARG A 21 -14.00 -18.64 5.43
C ARG A 21 -13.65 -19.46 6.65
N LYS A 22 -13.71 -20.79 6.49
CA LYS A 22 -13.24 -21.73 7.51
C LYS A 22 -11.78 -21.44 7.84
N GLY A 23 -11.51 -21.20 9.12
CA GLY A 23 -10.15 -21.10 9.64
C GLY A 23 -9.39 -22.42 9.47
N TRP A 24 -8.06 -22.35 9.45
CA TRP A 24 -7.22 -23.54 9.45
C TRP A 24 -6.74 -23.85 10.87
N GLY A 25 -6.83 -25.12 11.29
CA GLY A 25 -6.53 -25.56 12.64
C GLY A 25 -7.53 -25.00 13.65
N SER A 26 -7.03 -24.48 14.77
CA SER A 26 -7.84 -23.84 15.82
C SER A 26 -8.20 -22.38 15.54
N ARG A 27 -7.96 -21.87 14.32
CA ARG A 27 -8.31 -20.47 14.00
C ARG A 27 -9.83 -20.34 13.86
N PRO A 28 -10.44 -19.28 14.45
CA PRO A 28 -11.86 -19.03 14.30
C PRO A 28 -12.21 -18.74 12.84
N GLU A 29 -13.48 -18.96 12.51
CA GLU A 29 -14.03 -18.60 11.21
C GLU A 29 -13.93 -17.09 10.97
N ARG A 30 -13.60 -16.69 9.73
CA ARG A 30 -13.43 -15.28 9.39
C ARG A 30 -14.52 -14.82 8.44
N PRO A 31 -15.22 -13.70 8.73
CA PRO A 31 -16.16 -13.13 7.78
C PRO A 31 -15.42 -12.68 6.52
N VAL A 32 -15.98 -13.00 5.36
CA VAL A 32 -15.44 -12.60 4.04
C VAL A 32 -16.29 -11.49 3.45
N GLY A 33 -17.61 -11.58 3.62
CA GLY A 33 -18.55 -10.60 3.10
C GLY A 33 -19.97 -11.12 3.11
N ILE A 34 -20.84 -10.41 2.41
CA ILE A 34 -22.27 -10.67 2.35
C ILE A 34 -22.73 -10.51 0.90
N TYR A 35 -23.54 -11.43 0.42
CA TYR A 35 -24.34 -11.22 -0.79
C TYR A 35 -25.71 -10.66 -0.39
N SER A 36 -26.10 -9.60 -1.08
CA SER A 36 -27.48 -9.10 -1.07
C SER A 36 -28.11 -9.43 -2.41
N VAL A 37 -29.19 -10.20 -2.38
CA VAL A 37 -29.94 -10.62 -3.58
C VAL A 37 -31.35 -10.03 -3.45
N SER A 38 -31.71 -9.14 -4.36
CA SER A 38 -33.07 -8.60 -4.48
C SER A 38 -33.63 -8.91 -5.86
N ALA A 39 -34.91 -8.61 -6.08
CA ALA A 39 -35.55 -8.76 -7.39
C ALA A 39 -34.89 -7.90 -8.49
N GLU A 40 -34.28 -6.77 -8.11
CA GLU A 40 -33.68 -5.82 -9.05
C GLU A 40 -32.21 -6.10 -9.32
N ASN A 41 -31.45 -6.52 -8.29
CA ASN A 41 -30.00 -6.66 -8.40
C ASN A 41 -29.42 -7.65 -7.38
N THR A 42 -28.23 -8.16 -7.71
CA THR A 42 -27.37 -8.90 -6.78
C THR A 42 -26.08 -8.12 -6.56
N ALA A 43 -25.78 -7.79 -5.31
CA ALA A 43 -24.57 -7.06 -4.94
C ALA A 43 -23.73 -7.84 -3.91
N TRP A 44 -22.41 -7.75 -4.05
CA TRP A 44 -21.44 -8.30 -3.12
C TRP A 44 -20.85 -7.20 -2.24
N ILE A 45 -20.91 -7.39 -0.93
CA ILE A 45 -20.39 -6.45 0.06
C ILE A 45 -19.27 -7.14 0.84
N PRO A 46 -17.99 -6.82 0.58
CA PRO A 46 -16.88 -7.47 1.24
C PRO A 46 -16.70 -6.98 2.68
N ALA A 47 -16.37 -7.88 3.61
CA ALA A 47 -16.04 -7.58 5.00
C ALA A 47 -14.57 -7.12 5.13
N VAL A 48 -14.23 -6.01 4.47
CA VAL A 48 -12.87 -5.47 4.42
C VAL A 48 -12.69 -4.35 5.44
N ASP A 49 -11.68 -4.49 6.30
CA ASP A 49 -11.25 -3.41 7.21
C ASP A 49 -10.39 -2.41 6.42
N THR A 50 -11.01 -1.36 5.90
CA THR A 50 -10.34 -0.31 5.11
C THR A 50 -9.32 0.47 5.94
N SER A 51 -9.58 0.66 7.23
CA SER A 51 -8.68 1.35 8.16
C SER A 51 -7.35 0.61 8.30
N ARG A 52 -7.38 -0.73 8.38
CA ARG A 52 -6.14 -1.54 8.39
C ARG A 52 -5.36 -1.45 7.10
N HIS A 53 -6.03 -1.45 5.94
CA HIS A 53 -5.35 -1.29 4.65
C HIS A 53 -4.69 0.09 4.55
N ALA A 54 -5.41 1.14 4.96
CA ALA A 54 -4.87 2.49 5.00
C ALA A 54 -3.67 2.60 5.94
N LEU A 55 -3.75 1.99 7.13
CA LEU A 55 -2.65 1.99 8.10
C LEU A 55 -1.40 1.32 7.53
N ILE A 56 -1.54 0.16 6.89
CA ILE A 56 -0.42 -0.53 6.24
C ILE A 56 0.22 0.38 5.18
N GLY A 57 -0.59 0.98 4.31
CA GLY A 57 -0.10 1.90 3.28
C GLY A 57 0.66 3.10 3.86
N VAL A 58 0.11 3.72 4.91
CA VAL A 58 0.75 4.86 5.60
C VAL A 58 2.05 4.43 6.27
N CYS A 59 2.07 3.30 6.99
CA CYS A 59 3.29 2.80 7.63
C CYS A 59 4.38 2.48 6.60
N THR A 60 4.04 1.85 5.49
CA THR A 60 5.00 1.54 4.42
C THR A 60 5.52 2.82 3.75
N GLY A 61 4.64 3.78 3.43
CA GLY A 61 5.03 5.07 2.87
C GLY A 61 5.91 5.88 3.83
N PHE A 62 5.57 5.89 5.12
CA PHE A 62 6.36 6.54 6.15
C PHE A 62 7.75 5.90 6.28
N ALA A 63 7.84 4.57 6.31
CA ALA A 63 9.13 3.87 6.34
C ALA A 63 9.98 4.19 5.11
N ALA A 64 9.39 4.20 3.92
CA ALA A 64 10.07 4.57 2.69
C ALA A 64 10.58 6.03 2.72
N ALA A 65 9.78 6.97 3.23
CA ALA A 65 10.16 8.36 3.39
C ALA A 65 11.33 8.53 4.37
N VAL A 66 11.30 7.83 5.51
CA VAL A 66 12.39 7.84 6.49
C VAL A 66 13.69 7.30 5.86
N ILE A 67 13.63 6.15 5.19
CA ILE A 67 14.80 5.56 4.53
C ILE A 67 15.37 6.49 3.46
N SER A 68 14.50 7.08 2.64
CA SER A 68 14.90 8.02 1.58
C SER A 68 15.56 9.27 2.16
N THR A 69 14.99 9.82 3.24
CA THR A 69 15.57 10.97 3.95
C THR A 69 16.94 10.63 4.52
N ILE A 70 17.07 9.47 5.18
CA ILE A 70 18.36 8.99 5.70
C ILE A 70 19.37 8.80 4.57
N ALA A 71 18.95 8.25 3.43
CA ALA A 71 19.81 8.06 2.27
C ALA A 71 20.36 9.40 1.77
N VAL A 72 19.49 10.40 1.61
CA VAL A 72 19.87 11.77 1.23
C VAL A 72 20.79 12.42 2.26
N LEU A 73 20.55 12.23 3.56
CA LEU A 73 21.42 12.77 4.61
C LEU A 73 22.78 12.09 4.66
N ARG A 74 22.86 10.79 4.40
CA ARG A 74 24.12 10.01 4.44
C ARG A 74 24.99 10.21 3.21
N ARG A 75 24.36 10.26 2.04
CA ARG A 75 25.02 10.47 0.75
C ARG A 75 24.14 11.40 -0.05
N PRO A 76 24.31 12.71 0.15
CA PRO A 76 23.54 13.65 -0.61
C PRO A 76 23.70 13.39 -2.11
N PRO A 77 22.64 13.56 -2.92
CA PRO A 77 22.71 13.33 -4.35
C PRO A 77 23.55 14.38 -5.09
N TRP A 78 23.92 15.48 -4.42
CA TRP A 78 24.79 16.49 -5.00
C TRP A 78 26.27 16.10 -4.89
N PRO A 79 27.11 16.59 -5.81
CA PRO A 79 28.55 16.36 -5.75
C PRO A 79 29.11 16.79 -4.40
N GLU A 80 30.07 16.01 -3.88
CA GLU A 80 30.84 16.37 -2.70
C GLU A 80 31.52 17.73 -2.93
N MET A 81 31.04 18.78 -2.26
CA MET A 81 31.60 20.14 -2.33
C MET A 81 32.87 20.25 -1.48
N THR A 82 33.79 19.31 -1.67
CA THR A 82 35.12 19.39 -1.06
C THR A 82 35.99 20.30 -1.91
N GLU A 83 36.88 21.07 -1.27
CA GLU A 83 37.84 21.95 -1.95
C GLU A 83 38.56 21.26 -3.13
N ARG A 84 38.99 20.01 -2.92
CA ARG A 84 39.67 19.17 -3.94
C ARG A 84 38.81 18.88 -5.17
N VAL A 85 37.51 18.66 -4.99
CA VAL A 85 36.59 18.37 -6.09
C VAL A 85 36.32 19.65 -6.88
N MET A 86 36.16 20.77 -6.17
CA MET A 86 35.94 22.08 -6.80
C MET A 86 37.15 22.55 -7.60
N THR A 87 38.38 22.37 -7.10
CA THR A 87 39.60 22.68 -7.86
C THR A 87 39.75 21.80 -9.09
N ALA A 88 39.52 20.49 -8.98
CA ALA A 88 39.56 19.57 -10.13
C ALA A 88 38.51 19.94 -11.20
N ILE A 89 37.30 20.33 -10.80
CA ILE A 89 36.26 20.83 -11.72
C ILE A 89 36.72 22.13 -12.40
N ALA A 90 37.32 23.06 -11.65
CA ALA A 90 37.81 24.33 -12.21
C ALA A 90 38.95 24.11 -13.21
N GLU A 91 39.91 23.24 -12.91
CA GLU A 91 41.00 22.87 -13.81
C GLU A 91 40.49 22.22 -15.10
N ALA A 92 39.53 21.28 -14.99
CA ALA A 92 38.91 20.67 -16.15
C ALA A 92 38.21 21.70 -17.06
N ARG A 93 37.52 22.69 -16.46
CA ARG A 93 36.90 23.80 -17.21
C ARG A 93 37.90 24.68 -17.94
N ILE A 94 39.06 24.95 -17.34
CA ILE A 94 40.14 25.74 -17.94
C ILE A 94 40.82 24.96 -19.07
N ALA A 95 41.00 23.65 -18.91
CA ALA A 95 41.56 22.80 -19.97
C ALA A 95 40.64 22.74 -21.19
N GLU A 96 39.32 22.60 -20.97
CA GLU A 96 38.32 22.60 -22.05
C GLU A 96 38.27 23.95 -22.78
N SER A 97 38.38 25.08 -22.07
CA SER A 97 38.38 26.41 -22.70
C SER A 97 39.64 26.70 -23.49
N ARG A 98 40.79 26.13 -23.13
CA ARG A 98 42.04 26.24 -23.88
C ARG A 98 42.06 25.39 -25.15
N GLN A 99 41.23 24.34 -25.22
CA GLN A 99 41.11 23.47 -26.39
C GLN A 99 40.11 23.99 -27.44
N ARG A 100 39.31 25.00 -27.12
CA ARG A 100 38.41 25.71 -28.04
C ARG A 100 39.09 26.94 -28.63
#